data_AF-A0A7Y0A897-F1
#
_entry.id   AF-A0A7Y0A897-F1
#
_cell.length_a   1.000
_cell.length_b   1.000
_cell.length_c   1.000
_cell.angle_alpha   90.00
_cell.angle_beta   90.00
_cell.angle_gamma   90.00
#
_symmetry.space_group_name_H-M   'P 1'
#
loop_
_entity.id
_entity.type
_entity.pdbx_description
1 polymer ?
#
loop_
_entity_poly.entity_id
_entity_poly.type
_entity_poly.pdbx_seq_one_letter_code
_entity_poly.pdbx_strand_id
1 'polypeptide(L)'
;MKNLFCILLVSSISVSCSKKEPQDLYPADSPKPSYDTMAVDSFSAGATSVDVVRQIRMSSQKYQDSLKEAVKLQEQEKKMKEELEKENKKKAEEEKKQKTAEASTNEVKQE
;
A
#
# COMPACT_ATOMS: atom_id res chain seq x y z
N MET A 1 -71.80 53.70 10.41
CA MET A 1 -70.41 53.17 10.38
C MET A 1 -70.30 51.63 10.38
N LYS A 2 -71.37 50.86 10.14
CA LYS A 2 -71.32 49.38 10.16
C LYS A 2 -70.73 48.78 8.87
N ASN A 3 -70.94 49.43 7.72
CA ASN A 3 -70.53 48.93 6.41
C ASN A 3 -69.02 49.09 6.15
N LEU A 4 -68.37 50.06 6.79
CA LEU A 4 -66.92 50.27 6.71
C LEU A 4 -66.13 49.12 7.34
N PHE A 5 -66.65 48.55 8.42
CA PHE A 5 -66.01 47.43 9.11
C PHE A 5 -66.00 46.16 8.24
N CYS A 6 -67.10 45.89 7.53
CA CYS A 6 -67.18 44.77 6.61
C CYS A 6 -66.22 44.91 5.43
N ILE A 7 -66.05 46.12 4.88
CA ILE A 7 -65.14 46.37 3.75
C ILE A 7 -63.68 46.14 4.16
N LEU A 8 -63.29 46.62 5.35
CA LEU A 8 -61.94 46.38 5.88
C LEU A 8 -61.65 44.89 6.13
N LEU A 9 -62.65 44.17 6.65
CA LEU A 9 -62.54 42.73 6.88
C LEU A 9 -62.36 41.96 5.58
N VAL A 10 -63.16 42.24 4.55
CA VAL A 10 -63.03 41.60 3.24
C VAL A 10 -61.68 41.93 2.58
N SER A 11 -61.23 43.19 2.67
CA SER A 11 -59.94 43.62 2.12
C SER A 11 -58.74 42.92 2.77
N SER A 12 -58.78 42.72 4.10
CA SER A 12 -57.70 42.02 4.82
C SER A 12 -57.55 40.55 4.41
N ILE A 13 -58.67 39.88 4.09
CA ILE A 13 -58.66 38.48 3.65
C ILE A 13 -58.09 38.35 2.22
N SER A 14 -58.33 39.35 1.36
CA SER A 14 -57.79 39.36 0.00
C SER A 14 -56.27 39.53 -0.07
N VAL A 15 -55.65 40.28 0.85
CA VAL A 15 -54.19 40.46 0.89
C VAL A 15 -53.47 39.23 1.45
N SER A 16 -54.11 38.48 2.36
CA SER A 16 -53.48 37.32 3.01
C SER A 16 -53.38 36.07 2.13
N CYS A 17 -54.09 36.02 1.00
CA CYS A 17 -54.05 34.90 0.04
C CYS A 17 -53.28 35.23 -1.26
N SER A 18 -52.49 36.31 -1.27
CA SER A 18 -51.53 36.54 -2.35
C SER A 18 -50.41 35.51 -2.24
N LYS A 19 -50.56 34.40 -2.98
CA LYS A 19 -49.56 33.32 -3.11
C LYS A 19 -48.19 33.96 -3.41
N LYS A 20 -47.28 33.87 -2.44
CA LYS A 20 -45.85 34.00 -2.72
C LYS A 20 -45.45 32.75 -3.48
N GLU A 21 -44.81 32.91 -4.63
CA GLU A 21 -44.21 31.79 -5.35
C GLU A 21 -43.27 31.04 -4.40
N PRO A 22 -43.22 29.69 -4.44
CA PRO A 22 -42.30 28.94 -3.62
C PRO A 22 -40.89 29.43 -3.90
N GLN A 23 -40.18 29.86 -2.86
CA GLN A 23 -38.79 30.27 -2.96
C GLN A 23 -38.00 29.13 -3.59
N ASP A 24 -37.42 29.38 -4.77
CA ASP A 24 -36.62 28.40 -5.49
C ASP A 24 -35.46 27.95 -4.59
N LEU A 25 -35.43 26.66 -4.27
CA LEU A 25 -34.40 26.06 -3.42
C LEU A 25 -33.04 26.05 -4.13
N TYR A 26 -33.02 26.25 -5.45
CA TYR A 26 -31.81 26.31 -6.26
C TYR A 26 -31.85 27.54 -7.18
N PRO A 27 -31.64 28.75 -6.64
CA PRO A 27 -31.52 29.95 -7.44
C PRO A 27 -30.53 29.72 -8.58
N ALA A 28 -30.82 30.22 -9.78
CA ALA A 28 -29.91 30.10 -10.93
C ALA A 28 -28.50 30.68 -10.63
N ASP A 29 -28.42 31.62 -9.69
CA ASP A 29 -27.20 32.23 -9.17
C ASP A 29 -26.54 31.45 -8.02
N SER A 30 -27.05 30.26 -7.67
CA SER A 30 -26.38 29.39 -6.70
C SER A 30 -25.02 28.94 -7.25
N PRO A 31 -23.97 28.94 -6.42
CA PRO A 31 -22.64 28.54 -6.87
C PRO A 31 -22.69 27.07 -7.29
N LYS A 32 -22.63 26.83 -8.61
CA LYS A 32 -22.56 25.48 -9.15
C LYS A 32 -21.22 24.86 -8.69
N PRO A 33 -21.24 23.73 -7.98
CA PRO A 33 -20.01 23.03 -7.65
C PRO A 33 -19.31 22.59 -8.94
N SER A 34 -18.05 22.99 -9.08
CA SER A 34 -17.18 22.56 -10.17
C SER A 34 -16.73 21.13 -9.89
N TYR A 35 -17.35 20.16 -10.55
CA TYR A 35 -16.89 18.78 -10.54
C TYR A 35 -16.01 18.51 -11.75
N ASP A 36 -14.98 17.68 -11.56
CA ASP A 36 -14.25 17.11 -12.67
C ASP A 36 -15.14 16.07 -13.35
N THR A 37 -15.80 16.47 -14.44
CA THR A 37 -16.67 15.61 -15.23
C THR A 37 -15.93 15.02 -16.43
N MET A 38 -14.60 14.89 -16.38
CA MET A 38 -13.89 14.13 -17.41
C MET A 38 -14.46 12.72 -17.48
N ALA A 39 -15.08 12.40 -18.60
CA ALA A 39 -15.58 11.06 -18.88
C ALA A 39 -14.39 10.11 -19.02
N VAL A 40 -14.13 9.32 -18.00
CA VAL A 40 -13.18 8.20 -18.07
C VAL A 40 -13.94 7.02 -18.63
N ASP A 41 -13.61 6.62 -19.86
CA ASP A 41 -14.16 5.43 -20.47
C ASP A 41 -13.69 4.19 -19.68
N SER A 42 -14.64 3.46 -19.10
CA SER A 42 -14.43 2.23 -18.34
C SER A 42 -13.77 1.11 -19.15
N PHE A 43 -13.66 1.23 -20.48
CA PHE A 43 -13.00 0.25 -21.35
C PHE A 43 -11.63 0.73 -21.87
N SER A 44 -11.20 1.94 -21.51
CA SER A 44 -9.90 2.46 -21.93
C SER A 44 -8.74 1.70 -21.24
N ALA A 45 -7.57 1.69 -21.88
CA ALA A 45 -6.38 1.06 -21.32
C ALA A 45 -6.02 1.70 -19.97
N GLY A 46 -6.12 0.92 -18.88
CA GLY A 46 -5.89 1.39 -17.51
C GLY A 46 -7.17 1.55 -16.67
N ALA A 47 -8.36 1.50 -17.29
CA ALA A 47 -9.63 1.41 -16.58
C ALA A 47 -9.76 0.02 -15.94
N THR A 48 -9.23 -0.10 -14.73
CA THR A 48 -9.28 -1.32 -13.92
C THR A 48 -10.00 -1.01 -12.62
N SER A 49 -10.76 -1.97 -12.09
CA SER A 49 -11.43 -1.78 -10.82
C SER A 49 -10.41 -1.58 -9.69
N VAL A 50 -10.80 -0.82 -8.67
CA VAL A 50 -9.97 -0.56 -7.49
C VAL A 50 -9.47 -1.85 -6.85
N ASP A 51 -10.28 -2.91 -6.87
CA ASP A 51 -9.95 -4.22 -6.33
C ASP A 51 -8.85 -4.93 -7.12
N VAL A 52 -8.91 -4.87 -8.45
CA VAL A 52 -7.86 -5.44 -9.32
C VAL A 52 -6.55 -4.68 -9.13
N VAL A 53 -6.57 -3.36 -9.09
CA VAL A 53 -5.38 -2.53 -8.81
C VAL A 53 -4.79 -2.88 -7.45
N ARG A 54 -5.63 -3.05 -6.42
CA ARG A 54 -5.21 -3.44 -5.08
C ARG A 54 -4.57 -4.84 -5.08
N GLN A 55 -5.15 -5.80 -5.79
CA GLN A 55 -4.60 -7.15 -5.90
C GLN A 55 -3.23 -7.15 -6.59
N ILE A 56 -3.08 -6.38 -7.68
CA ILE A 56 -1.81 -6.22 -8.39
C ILE A 56 -0.74 -5.60 -7.47
N ARG A 57 -1.10 -4.57 -6.71
CA ARG A 57 -0.16 -3.93 -5.76
C ARG A 57 0.29 -4.89 -4.66
N MET A 58 -0.67 -5.62 -4.09
CA MET A 58 -0.41 -6.62 -3.04
C MET A 58 0.48 -7.76 -3.55
N SER A 59 0.21 -8.27 -4.76
CA SER A 59 1.00 -9.36 -5.34
C SER A 59 2.41 -8.91 -5.70
N SER A 60 2.57 -7.69 -6.24
CA SER A 60 3.87 -7.12 -6.56
C SER A 60 4.75 -6.95 -5.32
N GLN A 61 4.19 -6.41 -4.23
CA GLN A 61 4.91 -6.27 -2.96
C GLN A 61 5.35 -7.63 -2.40
N LYS A 62 4.44 -8.60 -2.35
CA LYS A 62 4.77 -9.97 -1.90
C LYS A 62 5.89 -10.59 -2.73
N TYR A 63 5.84 -10.46 -4.05
CA TYR A 63 6.88 -10.98 -4.93
C TYR A 63 8.25 -10.34 -4.65
N GLN A 64 8.30 -9.02 -4.50
CA GLN A 64 9.54 -8.31 -4.16
C GLN A 64 10.11 -8.75 -2.80
N ASP A 65 9.24 -8.98 -1.82
CA ASP A 65 9.67 -9.41 -0.50
C ASP A 65 10.18 -10.86 -0.51
N SER A 66 9.53 -11.75 -1.26
CA SER A 66 10.03 -13.12 -1.48
C SER A 66 11.40 -13.15 -2.15
N LEU A 67 11.64 -12.27 -3.13
CA LEU A 67 12.96 -12.16 -3.76
C LEU A 67 14.05 -11.71 -2.76
N LYS A 68 13.74 -10.73 -1.91
CA LYS A 68 14.68 -10.27 -0.88
C LYS A 68 14.99 -11.37 0.14
N GLU A 69 14.00 -12.16 0.52
CA GLU A 69 14.18 -13.29 1.43
C GLU A 69 15.09 -14.36 0.82
N ALA A 70 14.85 -14.74 -0.43
CA ALA A 70 15.69 -15.70 -1.15
C ALA A 70 17.16 -15.24 -1.23
N VAL A 71 17.40 -13.94 -1.49
CA VAL A 71 18.75 -13.37 -1.51
C VAL A 71 19.42 -13.45 -0.12
N LYS A 72 18.68 -13.12 0.95
CA LYS A 72 19.21 -13.21 2.31
C LYS A 72 19.61 -14.64 2.70
N LEU A 73 18.78 -15.62 2.37
CA LEU A 73 19.09 -17.03 2.61
C LEU A 73 20.34 -17.46 1.84
N GLN A 74 20.47 -17.05 0.58
CA GLN A 74 21.66 -17.34 -0.22
C GLN A 74 22.93 -16.71 0.38
N GLU A 75 22.86 -15.49 0.91
CA GLU A 75 24.00 -14.86 1.59
C GLU A 75 24.39 -15.59 2.87
N GLN A 76 23.41 -16.05 3.66
CA GLN A 76 23.67 -16.83 4.87
C GLN A 76 24.31 -18.18 4.54
N GLU A 77 23.79 -18.89 3.53
CA GLU A 77 24.40 -20.14 3.07
C GLU A 77 25.84 -19.94 2.58
N LYS A 78 26.12 -18.85 1.84
CA LYS A 78 27.47 -18.53 1.39
C LYS A 78 28.41 -18.26 2.57
N LYS A 79 27.97 -17.51 3.57
CA LYS A 79 28.76 -17.23 4.79
C LYS A 79 29.05 -18.52 5.56
N MET A 80 28.05 -19.38 5.76
CA MET A 80 28.25 -20.66 6.42
C MET A 80 29.21 -21.57 5.66
N LYS A 81 29.08 -21.65 4.33
CA LYS A 81 30.01 -22.43 3.48
C LYS A 81 31.44 -21.89 3.57
N GLU A 82 31.61 -20.57 3.55
CA GLU A 82 32.92 -19.94 3.65
C GLU A 82 33.57 -20.16 5.04
N GLU A 83 32.78 -20.12 6.11
CA GLU A 83 33.23 -20.46 7.47
C GLU A 83 33.64 -21.94 7.57
N LEU A 84 32.83 -22.85 7.02
CA LEU A 84 33.11 -24.29 7.01
C LEU A 84 34.37 -24.62 6.18
N GLU A 85 34.58 -23.95 5.05
CA GLU A 85 35.80 -24.10 4.26
C GLU A 85 37.05 -23.59 5.01
N LYS A 86 36.94 -22.45 5.72
CA LYS A 86 38.04 -21.93 6.55
C LYS A 86 38.36 -22.86 7.71
N GLU A 87 37.34 -23.45 8.35
CA GLU A 87 37.53 -24.41 9.44
C GLU A 87 38.16 -25.72 8.92
N ASN A 88 37.69 -26.25 7.79
CA ASN A 88 38.25 -27.45 7.17
C ASN A 88 39.70 -27.26 6.74
N LYS A 89 40.06 -26.10 6.19
CA LYS A 89 41.46 -25.77 5.84
C LYS A 89 42.36 -25.72 7.08
N LYS A 90 41.88 -25.16 8.20
CA LYS A 90 42.63 -25.12 9.47
C LYS A 90 42.82 -26.52 10.06
N LYS A 91 41.78 -27.35 10.09
CA LYS A 91 41.85 -28.75 10.57
C LYS A 91 42.79 -29.61 9.72
N ALA A 92 42.79 -29.42 8.39
CA ALA A 92 43.71 -30.13 7.50
C ALA A 92 45.18 -29.71 7.68
N GLU A 93 45.44 -28.46 8.07
CA GLU A 93 46.78 -27.97 8.37
C GLU A 93 47.30 -28.48 9.72
N GLU A 94 46.42 -28.58 10.72
CA GLU A 94 46.71 -29.15 12.04
C GLU A 94 47.01 -30.66 11.96
N GLU A 95 46.21 -31.43 11.20
CA GLU A 95 46.50 -32.85 10.97
C GLU A 95 47.84 -33.07 10.26
N LYS A 96 48.20 -32.22 9.29
CA LYS A 96 49.50 -32.34 8.62
C LYS A 96 50.67 -32.08 9.57
N LYS A 97 50.53 -31.12 10.50
CA LYS A 97 51.55 -30.82 11.53
C LYS A 97 51.66 -31.93 12.57
N GLN A 98 50.55 -32.55 12.97
CA GLN A 98 50.57 -33.70 13.88
C GLN A 98 51.20 -34.95 13.23
N LYS A 99 50.87 -35.24 11.97
CA LYS A 99 51.46 -36.37 11.22
C LYS A 99 52.97 -36.20 10.96
N THR A 100 53.47 -34.96 10.84
CA THR A 100 54.92 -34.72 10.73
C THR A 100 55.65 -34.82 12.08
N ALA A 101 55.02 -34.41 13.18
CA ALA A 101 55.59 -34.57 14.52
C ALA A 101 55.67 -36.03 14.99
N GLU A 102 54.69 -36.86 14.62
CA GLU A 102 54.70 -38.31 14.90
C GLU A 102 55.74 -39.07 14.05
N ALA A 103 56.02 -38.62 12.82
CA ALA A 103 57.09 -39.19 12.00
C ALA A 103 58.48 -38.89 12.60
N SER A 104 58.73 -37.67 13.08
CA SER A 104 60.00 -37.31 13.70
C SER A 104 60.26 -37.95 15.07
N THR A 105 59.21 -38.41 15.77
CA THR A 105 59.37 -39.05 17.09
C THR A 105 59.65 -40.56 16.98
N ASN A 106 59.27 -41.20 15.87
CA ASN A 106 59.54 -42.62 15.63
C ASN A 106 60.96 -42.90 15.11
N GLU A 107 61.64 -41.92 14.52
CA GLU A 107 63.03 -42.09 14.04
C GLU A 107 64.09 -42.01 15.17
N VAL A 108 63.78 -41.43 16.34
CA VAL A 108 64.74 -41.31 17.47
C VAL A 108 64.76 -42.56 18.37
N LYS A 109 63.89 -43.55 18.14
CA LYS A 109 63.81 -44.79 18.95
C LYS A 109 64.45 -46.01 18.29
N GLN A 110 65.11 -45.83 17.14
CA GLN A 110 65.87 -46.85 16.43
C GLN A 110 67.32 -46.39 16.17
N GLU A 111 68.05 -45.99 17.21
CA GLU A 111 69.52 -46.08 17.24
C GLU A 111 69.97 -46.59 18.62
#